data_AF-G0NSY6-F1
#
_entry.id   AF-G0NSY6-F1
#
_cell.length_a   1.000
_cell.length_b   1.000
_cell.length_c   1.000
_cell.angle_alpha   90.00
_cell.angle_beta   90.00
_cell.angle_gamma   90.00
#
_symmetry.space_group_name_H-M   'P 1'
#
loop_
_entity.id
_entity.type
_entity.pdbx_description
1 polymer ?
#
loop_
_entity_poly.entity_id
_entity_poly.type
_entity_poly.pdbx_seq_one_letter_code
_entity_poly.pdbx_strand_id
1 'polypeptide(L)'
;MLTFLNLPNEILTKVVEELDISSIFIFRRVCHHLRNLIDDSKLSLRETNIEISVDDQVIGLSISCGQDIVKIGYRTHENGCVLINKYLAPLPPPPPPLPLTSKLLPPVPPKFPILSGRRPIFPNNPWLEISKNDMTHLIEGADFVEECLKDLDGILKILRWRTNSFRFSLEYNHPSVDHLLSPVVSRFLEFFLKKGPLHMNFASISILTPDELLIVLRWIEPRKLHLNMRPFPRTKIQATEFVKLGYWKQIEIFNSGSFVLTGVDFRDFLHFKNAIVAVEDVNCEDVKVLKEAFLRSTNVKQFNIVYENFADVLKLSEILGKPVTTGRWLFLIPESRLSLKISMNPPNHHCLNFVTC
;
A
#
# COMPACT_ATOMS: atom_id res chain seq x y z
N MET A 1 -40.49 2.38 29.58
CA MET A 1 -39.25 3.11 29.26
C MET A 1 -38.80 2.61 27.89
N LEU A 2 -38.81 3.45 26.85
CA LEU A 2 -38.37 3.08 25.50
C LEU A 2 -36.84 3.05 25.49
N THR A 3 -36.25 1.86 25.40
CA THR A 3 -34.82 1.71 25.11
C THR A 3 -34.61 1.73 23.60
N PHE A 4 -33.43 2.15 23.16
CA PHE A 4 -33.06 2.20 21.73
C PHE A 4 -33.34 0.87 21.00
N LEU A 5 -33.16 -0.27 21.69
CA LEU A 5 -33.43 -1.62 21.16
C LEU A 5 -34.91 -1.96 20.98
N ASN A 6 -35.83 -1.14 21.51
CA ASN A 6 -37.28 -1.33 21.32
C ASN A 6 -37.79 -0.66 20.03
N LEU A 7 -36.91 0.02 19.27
CA LEU A 7 -37.25 0.57 17.97
C LEU A 7 -37.41 -0.55 16.92
N PRO A 8 -38.34 -0.42 15.97
CA PRO A 8 -38.44 -1.35 14.84
C PRO A 8 -37.12 -1.45 14.07
N ASN A 9 -36.81 -2.65 13.56
CA ASN A 9 -35.58 -2.92 12.81
C ASN A 9 -35.40 -1.99 11.60
N GLU A 10 -36.48 -1.55 10.97
CA GLU A 10 -36.47 -0.60 9.85
C GLU A 10 -35.86 0.76 10.26
N ILE A 11 -36.16 1.23 11.48
CA ILE A 11 -35.62 2.48 12.03
C ILE A 11 -34.18 2.28 12.46
N LEU A 12 -33.88 1.16 13.13
CA LEU A 12 -32.52 0.82 13.54
C LEU A 12 -31.57 0.69 12.36
N THR A 13 -32.03 0.12 11.25
CA THR A 13 -31.26 -0.02 9.99
C THR A 13 -30.92 1.36 9.44
N LYS A 14 -31.89 2.28 9.36
CA LYS A 14 -31.62 3.67 8.92
C LYS A 14 -30.66 4.41 9.84
N VAL A 15 -30.79 4.23 11.16
CA VAL A 15 -29.85 4.84 12.11
C VAL A 15 -28.44 4.29 11.87
N VAL A 16 -28.32 2.97 11.71
CA VAL A 16 -27.04 2.30 11.43
C VAL A 16 -26.43 2.76 10.11
N GLU A 17 -27.25 2.98 9.07
CA GLU A 17 -26.83 3.53 7.76
C GLU A 17 -26.22 4.93 7.83
N GLU A 18 -26.58 5.72 8.83
CA GLU A 18 -26.08 7.09 9.04
C GLU A 18 -24.90 7.14 10.04
N LEU A 19 -24.48 6.00 10.61
CA LEU A 19 -23.38 5.99 11.59
C LEU A 19 -22.03 6.23 10.92
N ASP A 20 -21.20 7.05 11.58
CA ASP A 20 -19.78 7.13 11.29
C ASP A 20 -19.06 5.83 11.68
N ILE A 21 -17.84 5.67 11.18
CA ILE A 21 -17.07 4.44 11.39
C ILE A 21 -16.76 4.18 12.86
N SER A 22 -16.55 5.24 13.64
CA SER A 22 -16.32 5.18 15.09
C SER A 22 -17.53 4.61 15.83
N SER A 23 -18.72 5.11 15.50
CA SER A 23 -19.99 4.70 16.07
C SER A 23 -20.33 3.28 15.66
N ILE A 24 -20.06 2.88 14.41
CA ILE A 24 -20.20 1.50 13.96
C ILE A 24 -19.42 0.56 14.88
N PHE A 25 -18.15 0.85 15.19
CA PHE A 25 -17.36 0.01 16.08
C PHE A 25 -17.87 -0.01 17.53
N ILE A 26 -18.32 1.13 18.04
CA ILE A 26 -18.89 1.21 19.39
C ILE A 26 -20.16 0.36 19.45
N PHE A 27 -21.12 0.56 18.53
CA PHE A 27 -22.41 -0.12 18.55
C PHE A 27 -22.29 -1.64 18.37
N ARG A 28 -21.31 -2.13 17.59
CA ARG A 28 -21.00 -3.58 17.49
C ARG A 28 -20.60 -4.23 18.81
N ARG A 29 -20.03 -3.45 19.74
CA ARG A 29 -19.57 -3.92 21.05
C ARG A 29 -20.68 -3.89 22.11
N VAL A 30 -21.79 -3.19 21.86
CA VAL A 30 -22.88 -3.02 22.83
C VAL A 30 -23.72 -4.29 23.00
N CYS A 31 -24.27 -4.86 21.91
CA CYS A 31 -25.08 -6.08 22.00
C CYS A 31 -25.10 -6.90 20.70
N HIS A 32 -25.53 -8.17 20.80
CA HIS A 32 -25.62 -9.09 19.66
C HIS A 32 -26.60 -8.61 18.58
N HIS A 33 -27.74 -8.03 18.96
CA HIS A 33 -28.75 -7.54 18.00
C HIS A 33 -28.19 -6.42 17.12
N LEU A 34 -27.55 -5.40 17.73
CA LEU A 34 -26.92 -4.31 16.99
C LEU A 34 -25.75 -4.79 16.15
N ARG A 35 -24.95 -5.74 16.64
CA ARG A 35 -23.86 -6.34 15.87
C ARG A 35 -24.38 -7.00 14.59
N ASN A 36 -25.39 -7.85 14.70
CA ASN A 36 -26.00 -8.53 13.55
C ASN A 36 -26.63 -7.52 12.60
N LEU A 37 -27.38 -6.54 13.14
CA LEU A 37 -28.00 -5.49 12.33
C LEU A 37 -26.94 -4.67 11.56
N ILE A 38 -25.82 -4.30 12.21
CA ILE A 38 -24.69 -3.66 11.54
C ILE A 38 -24.03 -4.60 10.52
N ASP A 39 -23.86 -5.88 10.83
CA ASP A 39 -23.33 -6.89 9.91
C ASP A 39 -24.22 -7.10 8.67
N ASP A 40 -25.52 -6.82 8.77
CA ASP A 40 -26.52 -7.02 7.70
C ASP A 40 -26.91 -5.74 6.92
N SER A 41 -26.80 -4.54 7.51
CA SER A 41 -27.28 -3.25 6.93
C SER A 41 -26.42 -2.71 5.77
N LYS A 42 -26.94 -2.23 4.64
CA LYS A 42 -26.11 -1.71 3.53
C LYS A 42 -25.53 -0.30 3.78
N LEU A 43 -24.45 -0.21 4.54
CA LEU A 43 -23.73 1.05 4.77
C LEU A 43 -22.97 1.50 3.51
N SER A 44 -23.17 2.74 3.04
CA SER A 44 -22.35 3.32 1.97
C SER A 44 -21.11 3.99 2.54
N LEU A 45 -20.06 3.21 2.78
CA LEU A 45 -18.78 3.77 3.23
C LEU A 45 -18.06 4.46 2.06
N ARG A 46 -17.57 5.68 2.30
CA ARG A 46 -16.70 6.42 1.35
C ARG A 46 -15.33 5.73 1.24
N GLU A 47 -14.38 6.32 0.50
CA GLU A 47 -13.00 5.80 0.40
C GLU A 47 -12.47 5.39 1.79
N THR A 48 -12.34 4.09 2.01
CA THR A 48 -11.92 3.53 3.29
C THR A 48 -10.47 3.08 3.17
N ASN A 49 -9.66 3.34 4.18
CA ASN A 49 -8.30 2.83 4.26
C ASN A 49 -8.15 1.96 5.50
N ILE A 50 -7.66 0.73 5.32
CA ILE A 50 -7.18 -0.10 6.42
C ILE A 50 -5.67 -0.12 6.34
N GLU A 51 -5.03 0.21 7.45
CA GLU A 51 -3.59 0.08 7.61
C GLU A 51 -3.32 -0.81 8.82
N ILE A 52 -2.55 -1.87 8.58
CA ILE A 52 -2.12 -2.83 9.59
C ILE A 52 -0.61 -2.74 9.70
N SER A 53 -0.13 -2.47 10.90
CA SER A 53 1.27 -2.47 11.24
C SER A 53 1.53 -3.60 12.22
N VAL A 54 2.35 -4.56 11.84
CA VAL A 54 2.61 -5.77 12.64
C VAL A 54 4.06 -5.76 13.11
N ASP A 55 4.23 -5.71 14.42
CA ASP A 55 5.49 -5.92 15.13
C ASP A 55 5.31 -7.10 16.10
N ASP A 56 6.41 -7.69 16.58
CA ASP A 56 6.36 -8.83 17.49
C ASP A 56 5.72 -8.50 18.83
N GLN A 57 5.76 -7.23 19.26
CA GLN A 57 5.22 -6.79 20.54
C GLN A 57 3.95 -5.96 20.42
N VAL A 58 3.74 -5.33 19.26
CA VAL A 58 2.62 -4.40 19.04
C VAL A 58 2.03 -4.57 17.66
N ILE A 59 0.72 -4.73 17.58
CA ILE A 59 -0.02 -4.63 16.33
C ILE A 59 -0.81 -3.32 16.33
N GLY A 60 -0.62 -2.50 15.31
CA GLY A 60 -1.41 -1.31 15.05
C GLY A 60 -2.45 -1.59 13.96
N LEU A 61 -3.70 -1.27 14.22
CA LEU A 61 -4.80 -1.30 13.27
C LEU A 61 -5.38 0.11 13.15
N SER A 62 -5.30 0.68 11.96
CA SER A 62 -5.87 1.99 11.65
C SER A 62 -6.91 1.85 10.56
N ILE A 63 -8.05 2.49 10.76
CA ILE A 63 -9.14 2.52 9.79
C ILE A 63 -9.54 3.97 9.60
N SER A 64 -9.48 4.44 8.37
CA SER A 64 -9.97 5.77 8.03
C SER A 64 -11.09 5.72 7.01
N CYS A 65 -12.10 6.56 7.21
CA CYS A 65 -13.20 6.76 6.29
C CYS A 65 -13.51 8.25 6.22
N GLY A 66 -13.18 8.89 5.10
CA GLY A 66 -13.28 10.35 4.99
C GLY A 66 -12.34 11.07 5.98
N GLN A 67 -12.91 11.84 6.91
CA GLN A 67 -12.15 12.55 7.96
C GLN A 67 -12.02 11.74 9.26
N ASP A 68 -12.78 10.66 9.39
CA ASP A 68 -12.80 9.83 10.60
C ASP A 68 -11.63 8.85 10.56
N ILE A 69 -10.92 8.75 11.67
CA ILE A 69 -9.78 7.84 11.84
C ILE A 69 -9.90 7.14 13.19
N VAL A 70 -10.01 5.82 13.14
CA VAL A 70 -9.98 4.94 14.31
C VAL A 70 -8.63 4.23 14.35
N LYS A 71 -7.94 4.31 15.48
CA LYS A 71 -6.64 3.68 15.70
C LYS A 71 -6.68 2.80 16.94
N ILE A 72 -6.40 1.51 16.76
CA ILE A 72 -6.36 0.51 17.81
C ILE A 72 -4.98 -0.14 17.81
N GLY A 73 -4.29 -0.10 18.94
CA GLY A 73 -3.07 -0.83 19.20
C GLY A 73 -3.33 -2.02 20.11
N TYR A 74 -2.74 -3.15 19.79
CA TYR A 74 -2.76 -4.39 20.58
C TYR A 74 -1.33 -4.67 20.99
N ARG A 75 -1.02 -4.55 22.28
CA ARG A 75 0.33 -4.77 22.81
C ARG A 75 0.36 -6.03 23.66
N THR A 76 1.39 -6.84 23.46
CA THR A 76 1.68 -8.00 24.31
C THR A 76 1.95 -7.58 25.76
N HIS A 77 1.44 -8.34 26.73
CA HIS A 77 1.61 -8.09 28.14
C HIS A 77 1.70 -9.42 28.90
N GLU A 78 2.44 -9.47 30.01
CA GLU A 78 2.64 -10.69 30.81
C GLU A 78 1.32 -11.37 31.22
N ASN A 79 0.29 -10.56 31.52
CA ASN A 79 -1.02 -11.02 31.95
C ASN A 79 -2.09 -11.04 30.84
N GLY A 80 -1.71 -10.83 29.57
CA GLY A 80 -2.65 -10.84 28.44
C GLY A 80 -2.38 -9.78 27.39
N CYS A 81 -3.42 -9.02 27.00
CA CYS A 81 -3.35 -8.03 25.92
C CYS A 81 -3.69 -6.63 26.43
N VAL A 82 -2.84 -5.65 26.14
CA VAL A 82 -3.13 -4.23 26.41
C VAL A 82 -3.68 -3.57 25.15
N LEU A 83 -4.90 -3.06 25.25
CA LEU A 83 -5.52 -2.24 24.22
C LEU A 83 -5.13 -0.77 24.38
N ILE A 84 -4.71 -0.19 23.27
CA ILE A 84 -4.33 1.21 23.14
C ILE A 84 -5.26 1.83 22.11
N ASN A 85 -6.30 2.51 22.56
CA ASN A 85 -7.22 3.19 21.65
C ASN A 85 -6.85 4.68 21.55
N LYS A 86 -6.72 5.18 20.32
CA LYS A 86 -6.62 6.61 20.06
C LYS A 86 -7.73 7.01 19.08
N TYR A 87 -8.78 7.61 19.62
CA TYR A 87 -9.65 8.47 18.81
C TYR A 87 -8.86 9.73 18.48
N LEU A 88 -8.41 9.87 17.24
CA LEU A 88 -7.89 11.14 16.76
C LEU A 88 -9.11 11.98 16.40
N ALA A 89 -9.33 13.07 17.13
CA ALA A 89 -10.25 14.11 16.68
C ALA A 89 -9.89 14.48 15.22
N PRO A 90 -10.89 14.78 14.36
CA PRO A 90 -10.64 15.12 12.96
C PRO A 90 -9.55 16.19 12.88
N LEU A 91 -8.58 15.97 11.98
CA LEU A 91 -7.49 16.93 11.79
C LEU A 91 -8.09 18.32 11.55
N PRO A 92 -7.59 19.38 12.21
CA PRO A 92 -8.06 20.72 11.93
C PRO A 92 -7.91 20.98 10.42
N PRO A 93 -8.87 21.69 9.78
CA PRO A 93 -8.80 21.97 8.36
C PRO A 93 -7.43 22.59 8.04
N PRO A 94 -6.84 22.25 6.88
CA PRO A 94 -5.56 22.82 6.49
C PRO A 94 -5.65 24.35 6.62
N PRO A 95 -4.63 25.01 7.20
CA PRO A 95 -4.66 26.45 7.36
C PRO A 95 -4.92 27.07 5.97
N PRO A 96 -5.76 28.13 5.89
CA PRO A 96 -6.01 28.79 4.62
C PRO A 96 -4.68 29.19 3.97
N PRO A 97 -4.57 29.14 2.63
CA PRO A 97 -3.35 29.54 1.94
C PRO A 97 -2.91 30.90 2.46
N LEU A 98 -1.69 30.98 3.00
CA LEU A 98 -1.13 32.25 3.44
C LEU A 98 -1.22 33.23 2.26
N PRO A 99 -1.74 34.45 2.45
CA PRO A 99 -1.79 35.43 1.39
C PRO A 99 -0.38 35.63 0.85
N LEU A 100 -0.24 35.53 -0.47
CA LEU A 100 0.98 35.78 -1.24
C LEU A 100 1.45 37.22 -0.98
N THR A 101 2.16 37.42 0.11
CA THR A 101 2.85 38.66 0.41
C THR A 101 4.29 38.49 -0.05
N SER A 102 4.64 39.27 -1.06
CA SER A 102 5.96 39.31 -1.68
C SER A 102 7.01 39.78 -0.68
N LYS A 103 7.62 38.86 0.07
CA LYS A 103 8.87 39.13 0.80
C LYS A 103 9.78 37.90 0.74
N LEU A 104 10.84 38.05 -0.05
CA LEU A 104 12.16 37.40 0.02
C LEU A 104 12.20 35.96 0.56
N LEU A 105 12.49 35.02 -0.35
CA LEU A 105 12.95 33.68 -0.01
C LEU A 105 14.06 33.77 1.07
N PRO A 106 13.96 33.03 2.18
CA PRO A 106 15.10 32.91 3.09
C PRO A 106 16.28 32.27 2.34
N PRO A 107 17.53 32.62 2.70
CA PRO A 107 18.70 32.04 2.05
C PRO A 107 18.68 30.52 2.18
N VAL A 108 19.02 29.85 1.07
CA VAL A 108 19.18 28.39 0.98
C VAL A 108 20.01 27.91 2.18
N PRO A 109 19.50 26.99 3.01
CA PRO A 109 20.29 26.48 4.12
C PRO A 109 21.56 25.81 3.56
N PRO A 110 22.73 25.97 4.23
CA PRO A 110 23.95 25.34 3.77
C PRO A 110 23.76 23.82 3.74
N LYS A 111 24.35 23.21 2.71
CA LYS A 111 24.39 21.77 2.42
C LYS A 111 24.28 20.91 3.68
N PHE A 112 23.30 20.01 3.69
CA PHE A 112 23.14 19.01 4.75
C PHE A 112 24.49 18.33 5.07
N PRO A 113 24.90 18.25 6.34
CA PRO A 113 26.08 17.50 6.71
C PRO A 113 25.86 16.00 6.43
N ILE A 114 26.89 15.35 5.91
CA ILE A 114 26.98 13.91 5.75
C ILE A 114 26.95 13.30 7.16
N LEU A 115 25.80 12.82 7.59
CA LEU A 115 25.66 12.07 8.85
C LEU A 115 26.12 10.63 8.61
N SER A 116 27.41 10.39 8.81
CA SER A 116 27.97 9.05 9.07
C SER A 116 27.53 8.60 10.46
N GLY A 117 26.36 7.96 10.54
CA GLY A 117 25.82 7.37 11.75
C GLY A 117 24.54 6.65 11.40
N ARG A 118 24.44 5.36 11.76
CA ARG A 118 23.26 4.52 11.50
C ARG A 118 22.02 5.23 12.06
N ARG A 119 21.13 5.70 11.18
CA ARG A 119 19.82 6.21 11.59
C ARG A 119 18.90 5.02 11.90
N PRO A 120 18.07 5.08 12.94
CA PRO A 120 17.04 4.09 13.17
C PRO A 120 16.12 3.97 11.95
N ILE A 121 15.70 2.74 11.68
CA ILE A 121 15.20 2.26 10.37
C ILE A 121 13.78 2.80 10.06
N PHE A 122 13.13 3.43 11.03
CA PHE A 122 12.02 4.38 10.84
C PHE A 122 12.06 5.42 11.96
N PRO A 123 12.29 6.72 11.67
CA PRO A 123 12.29 7.76 12.71
C PRO A 123 10.91 7.98 13.33
N ASN A 124 9.83 7.61 12.60
CA ASN A 124 8.44 7.87 12.97
C ASN A 124 7.59 6.61 12.73
N ASN A 125 7.75 5.52 13.49
CA ASN A 125 6.63 4.58 13.62
C ASN A 125 5.67 5.21 14.63
N PRO A 126 4.51 5.76 14.20
CA PRO A 126 3.59 6.43 15.09
C PRO A 126 3.11 5.53 16.23
N TRP A 127 3.17 4.19 16.09
CA TRP A 127 2.80 3.22 17.12
C TRP A 127 3.90 2.96 18.17
N LEU A 128 5.17 3.20 17.84
CA LEU A 128 6.30 3.15 18.79
C LEU A 128 6.32 4.38 19.69
N GLU A 129 5.97 5.57 19.18
CA GLU A 129 5.84 6.81 19.98
C GLU A 129 4.60 6.82 20.90
N ILE A 130 3.57 6.03 20.56
CA ILE A 130 2.35 5.85 21.39
C ILE A 130 2.65 5.15 22.74
N SER A 131 3.90 4.74 23.00
CA SER A 131 4.28 3.86 24.10
C SER A 131 4.53 4.46 25.48
N LYS A 132 4.23 5.73 25.76
CA LYS A 132 4.50 6.27 27.12
C LYS A 132 3.31 6.74 27.95
N ASN A 133 2.21 7.23 27.37
CA ASN A 133 1.17 7.90 28.17
C ASN A 133 -0.28 7.44 27.96
N ASP A 134 -0.59 6.57 27.00
CA ASP A 134 -1.96 6.15 26.69
C ASP A 134 -2.17 4.65 27.00
N MET A 135 -2.33 4.28 28.28
CA MET A 135 -2.86 2.96 28.66
C MET A 135 -4.38 3.06 28.78
N THR A 136 -5.15 2.28 28.02
CA THR A 136 -6.61 2.36 28.08
C THR A 136 -7.33 1.13 28.65
N HIS A 137 -6.87 -0.11 28.41
CA HIS A 137 -7.53 -1.31 28.96
C HIS A 137 -6.67 -2.59 28.88
N LEU A 138 -6.55 -3.36 29.97
CA LEU A 138 -5.97 -4.71 29.97
C LEU A 138 -7.08 -5.75 29.77
N ILE A 139 -6.88 -6.67 28.83
CA ILE A 139 -7.70 -7.87 28.69
C ILE A 139 -6.90 -9.05 29.25
N GLU A 140 -7.26 -9.47 30.45
CA GLU A 140 -6.58 -10.54 31.17
C GLU A 140 -6.69 -11.89 30.43
N GLY A 141 -5.57 -12.61 30.34
CA GLY A 141 -5.48 -13.92 29.68
C GLY A 141 -5.67 -13.90 28.16
N ALA A 142 -5.89 -12.73 27.54
CA ALA A 142 -6.10 -12.63 26.11
C ALA A 142 -4.79 -12.56 25.32
N ASP A 143 -4.77 -13.25 24.19
CA ASP A 143 -3.69 -13.15 23.22
C ASP A 143 -3.91 -11.92 22.31
N PHE A 144 -2.91 -11.04 22.24
CA PHE A 144 -3.03 -9.77 21.53
C PHE A 144 -3.22 -9.91 20.01
N VAL A 145 -2.69 -10.98 19.41
CA VAL A 145 -2.88 -11.27 17.99
C VAL A 145 -4.31 -11.74 17.73
N GLU A 146 -4.85 -12.63 18.57
CA GLU A 146 -6.25 -13.08 18.47
C GLU A 146 -7.22 -11.89 18.61
N GLU A 147 -7.00 -11.00 19.57
CA GLU A 147 -7.86 -9.82 19.73
C GLU A 147 -7.81 -8.92 18.48
N CYS A 148 -6.62 -8.69 17.91
CA CYS A 148 -6.51 -7.95 16.67
C CYS A 148 -7.20 -8.66 15.49
N LEU A 149 -7.02 -9.97 15.34
CA LEU A 149 -7.59 -10.74 14.24
C LEU A 149 -9.12 -10.83 14.33
N LYS A 150 -9.69 -10.89 15.54
CA LYS A 150 -11.14 -10.82 15.77
C LYS A 150 -11.72 -9.49 15.28
N ASP A 151 -11.08 -8.39 15.66
CA ASP A 151 -11.52 -7.06 15.23
C ASP A 151 -11.35 -6.90 13.72
N LEU A 152 -10.20 -7.30 13.16
CA LEU A 152 -9.95 -7.31 11.72
C LEU A 152 -10.99 -8.13 10.96
N ASP A 153 -11.34 -9.33 11.42
CA ASP A 153 -12.38 -10.15 10.79
C ASP A 153 -13.74 -9.46 10.78
N GLY A 154 -14.10 -8.82 11.90
CA GLY A 154 -15.30 -8.00 11.99
C GLY A 154 -15.31 -6.85 10.98
N ILE A 155 -14.17 -6.16 10.84
CA ILE A 155 -14.01 -5.04 9.90
C ILE A 155 -14.12 -5.53 8.45
N LEU A 156 -13.39 -6.57 8.10
CA LEU A 156 -13.36 -7.11 6.75
C LEU A 156 -14.74 -7.60 6.31
N LYS A 157 -15.53 -8.18 7.22
CA LYS A 157 -16.93 -8.53 6.95
C LYS A 157 -17.77 -7.31 6.56
N ILE A 158 -17.63 -6.19 7.27
CA ILE A 158 -18.34 -4.96 6.94
C ILE A 158 -17.92 -4.45 5.55
N LEU A 159 -16.61 -4.41 5.29
CA LEU A 159 -16.08 -3.81 4.06
C LEU A 159 -16.34 -4.64 2.81
N ARG A 160 -16.30 -5.98 2.92
CA ARG A 160 -16.50 -6.93 1.82
C ARG A 160 -17.79 -6.67 1.04
N TRP A 161 -18.82 -6.17 1.69
CA TRP A 161 -20.14 -5.98 1.08
C TRP A 161 -20.42 -4.54 0.63
N ARG A 162 -19.55 -3.57 0.96
CA ARG A 162 -20.00 -2.18 1.14
C ARG A 162 -19.09 -1.08 0.62
N THR A 163 -17.88 -1.41 0.14
CA THR A 163 -17.00 -0.38 -0.43
C THR A 163 -16.54 -0.78 -1.82
N ASN A 164 -16.69 0.13 -2.78
CA ASN A 164 -16.14 0.00 -4.13
C ASN A 164 -14.68 0.47 -4.22
N SER A 165 -14.16 1.08 -3.14
CA SER A 165 -12.81 1.61 -3.08
C SER A 165 -12.29 1.62 -1.65
N PHE A 166 -11.78 0.48 -1.20
CA PHE A 166 -10.91 0.45 -0.03
C PHE A 166 -9.44 0.29 -0.42
N ARG A 167 -8.58 0.89 0.41
CA ARG A 167 -7.13 0.74 0.37
C ARG A 167 -6.70 -0.16 1.52
N PHE A 168 -5.75 -1.04 1.25
CA PHE A 168 -5.14 -1.91 2.24
C PHE A 168 -3.64 -1.62 2.30
N SER A 169 -3.14 -1.30 3.48
CA SER A 169 -1.71 -1.20 3.76
C SER A 169 -1.33 -2.23 4.81
N LEU A 170 -0.30 -3.02 4.52
CA LEU A 170 0.26 -4.00 5.45
C LEU A 170 1.74 -3.74 5.62
N GLU A 171 2.16 -3.50 6.85
CA GLU A 171 3.53 -3.17 7.19
C GLU A 171 4.05 -4.10 8.28
N TYR A 172 5.06 -4.91 7.95
CA TYR A 172 5.74 -5.72 8.94
C TYR A 172 7.00 -5.03 9.46
N ASN A 173 7.04 -4.77 10.76
CA ASN A 173 8.07 -4.00 11.42
C ASN A 173 9.11 -4.86 12.14
N HIS A 174 9.61 -5.92 11.49
CA HIS A 174 10.61 -6.77 12.14
C HIS A 174 12.03 -6.15 12.09
N PRO A 175 12.74 -6.04 13.23
CA PRO A 175 14.10 -5.51 13.28
C PRO A 175 15.19 -6.51 12.86
N SER A 176 14.88 -7.81 12.78
CA SER A 176 15.90 -8.82 12.49
C SER A 176 16.01 -9.15 11.00
N VAL A 177 17.27 -9.26 10.58
CA VAL A 177 17.76 -9.66 9.26
C VAL A 177 17.72 -11.20 9.12
N ASP A 178 17.26 -11.93 10.15
CA ASP A 178 17.57 -13.36 10.31
C ASP A 178 16.58 -14.32 9.63
N HIS A 179 15.70 -13.85 8.74
CA HIS A 179 14.75 -14.69 7.98
C HIS A 179 13.83 -15.61 8.80
N LEU A 180 13.86 -15.53 10.14
CA LEU A 180 12.97 -16.28 11.01
C LEU A 180 11.57 -15.69 10.87
N LEU A 181 10.64 -16.53 10.42
CA LEU A 181 9.21 -16.25 10.41
C LEU A 181 8.78 -15.84 11.81
N SER A 182 8.43 -14.56 11.98
CA SER A 182 7.84 -14.08 13.22
C SER A 182 6.58 -14.91 13.51
N PRO A 183 6.41 -15.45 14.73
CA PRO A 183 5.20 -16.18 15.10
C PRO A 183 3.94 -15.33 14.93
N VAL A 184 4.05 -14.01 15.12
CA VAL A 184 2.95 -13.07 14.89
C VAL A 184 2.61 -13.01 13.41
N VAL A 185 3.61 -12.83 12.54
CA VAL A 185 3.43 -12.78 11.08
C VAL A 185 2.81 -14.08 10.56
N SER A 186 3.29 -15.23 11.04
CA SER A 186 2.77 -16.54 10.66
C SER A 186 1.26 -16.66 10.91
N ARG A 187 0.79 -16.15 12.06
CA ARG A 187 -0.64 -16.16 12.41
C ARG A 187 -1.48 -15.24 11.52
N PHE A 188 -0.94 -14.09 11.09
CA PHE A 188 -1.61 -13.26 10.08
C PHE A 188 -1.68 -13.96 8.72
N LEU A 189 -0.61 -14.62 8.29
CA LEU A 189 -0.60 -15.37 7.03
C LEU A 189 -1.59 -16.53 7.06
N GLU A 190 -1.66 -17.27 8.16
CA GLU A 190 -2.68 -18.30 8.38
C GLU A 190 -4.10 -17.73 8.33
N PHE A 191 -4.32 -16.57 8.95
CA PHE A 191 -5.59 -15.88 8.89
C PHE A 191 -5.97 -15.56 7.43
N PHE A 192 -5.05 -15.00 6.64
CA PHE A 192 -5.29 -14.69 5.24
C PHE A 192 -5.54 -15.96 4.39
N LEU A 193 -4.81 -17.04 4.63
CA LEU A 193 -5.01 -18.33 3.95
C LEU A 193 -6.40 -18.94 4.19
N LYS A 194 -6.97 -18.72 5.38
CA LYS A 194 -8.32 -19.20 5.74
C LYS A 194 -9.44 -18.32 5.14
N LYS A 195 -9.10 -17.17 4.56
CA LYS A 195 -10.06 -16.22 3.99
C LYS A 195 -10.00 -16.27 2.46
N GLY A 196 -11.15 -16.07 1.82
CA GLY A 196 -11.21 -15.93 0.36
C GLY A 196 -10.61 -14.61 -0.13
N PRO A 197 -10.32 -14.50 -1.44
CA PRO A 197 -9.78 -13.27 -2.02
C PRO A 197 -10.69 -12.06 -1.79
N LEU A 198 -10.07 -10.90 -1.58
CA LEU A 198 -10.76 -9.66 -1.27
C LEU A 198 -10.48 -8.60 -2.33
N HIS A 199 -11.52 -8.20 -3.07
CA HIS A 199 -11.41 -7.17 -4.11
C HIS A 199 -11.18 -5.78 -3.53
N MET A 200 -10.21 -5.03 -4.04
CA MET A 200 -9.89 -3.69 -3.51
C MET A 200 -9.39 -2.72 -4.57
N ASN A 201 -9.41 -1.41 -4.29
CA ASN A 201 -8.93 -0.42 -5.25
C ASN A 201 -7.41 -0.28 -5.21
N PHE A 202 -6.81 -0.38 -4.02
CA PHE A 202 -5.38 -0.20 -3.86
C PHE A 202 -4.83 -1.08 -2.74
N ALA A 203 -3.74 -1.79 -3.01
CA ALA A 203 -2.98 -2.51 -2.01
C ALA A 203 -1.55 -1.97 -1.96
N SER A 204 -1.06 -1.72 -0.75
CA SER A 204 0.32 -1.39 -0.43
C SER A 204 0.85 -2.42 0.54
N ILE A 205 1.81 -3.24 0.11
CA ILE A 205 2.34 -4.32 0.95
C ILE A 205 3.81 -4.03 1.20
N SER A 206 4.19 -3.97 2.47
CA SER A 206 5.54 -3.68 2.91
C SER A 206 6.12 -4.84 3.70
N ILE A 207 7.37 -5.21 3.37
CA ILE A 207 8.25 -6.03 4.22
C ILE A 207 7.73 -7.47 4.38
N LEU A 208 7.93 -8.27 3.33
CA LEU A 208 7.66 -9.70 3.33
C LEU A 208 8.78 -10.41 2.58
N THR A 209 9.07 -11.66 2.94
CA THR A 209 9.79 -12.57 2.05
C THR A 209 8.91 -12.88 0.81
N PRO A 210 9.50 -13.38 -0.30
CA PRO A 210 8.73 -13.73 -1.48
C PRO A 210 7.58 -14.70 -1.19
N ASP A 211 7.80 -15.73 -0.37
CA ASP A 211 6.80 -16.75 -0.08
C ASP A 211 5.62 -16.20 0.73
N GLU A 212 5.91 -15.37 1.74
CA GLU A 212 4.88 -14.70 2.53
C GLU A 212 4.09 -13.70 1.68
N LEU A 213 4.78 -12.96 0.79
CA LEU A 213 4.12 -12.05 -0.15
C LEU A 213 3.13 -12.82 -1.04
N LEU A 214 3.51 -13.99 -1.57
CA LEU A 214 2.62 -14.79 -2.40
C LEU A 214 1.37 -15.27 -1.64
N ILE A 215 1.48 -15.53 -0.33
CA ILE A 215 0.32 -15.81 0.52
C ILE A 215 -0.62 -14.60 0.57
N VAL A 216 -0.09 -13.41 0.82
CA VAL A 216 -0.90 -12.18 0.90
C VAL A 216 -1.51 -11.84 -0.46
N LEU A 217 -0.77 -12.00 -1.56
CA LEU A 217 -1.28 -11.76 -2.91
C LEU A 217 -2.46 -12.68 -3.27
N ARG A 218 -2.45 -13.94 -2.82
CA ARG A 218 -3.62 -14.83 -3.02
C ARG A 218 -4.87 -14.40 -2.25
N TRP A 219 -4.71 -13.62 -1.20
CA TRP A 219 -5.81 -13.11 -0.38
C TRP A 219 -6.39 -11.78 -0.90
N ILE A 220 -5.70 -11.06 -1.79
CA ILE A 220 -6.15 -9.76 -2.29
C ILE A 220 -6.38 -9.74 -3.80
N GLU A 221 -7.31 -8.92 -4.26
CA GLU A 221 -7.50 -8.64 -5.69
C GLU A 221 -7.57 -7.12 -5.92
N PRO A 222 -6.40 -6.44 -5.94
CA PRO A 222 -6.35 -5.00 -6.09
C PRO A 222 -6.45 -4.55 -7.55
N ARG A 223 -7.07 -3.38 -7.79
CA ARG A 223 -6.94 -2.66 -9.06
C ARG A 223 -5.57 -1.98 -9.21
N LYS A 224 -4.94 -1.60 -8.09
CA LYS A 224 -3.63 -0.94 -8.03
C LYS A 224 -2.77 -1.64 -6.97
N LEU A 225 -1.61 -2.15 -7.35
CA LEU A 225 -0.73 -2.90 -6.46
C LEU A 225 0.63 -2.21 -6.33
N HIS A 226 0.95 -1.77 -5.12
CA HIS A 226 2.25 -1.25 -4.75
C HIS A 226 2.91 -2.20 -3.76
N LEU A 227 4.08 -2.70 -4.13
CA LEU A 227 4.96 -3.39 -3.21
C LEU A 227 5.98 -2.38 -2.71
N ASN A 228 6.24 -2.41 -1.41
CA ASN A 228 7.32 -1.66 -0.79
C ASN A 228 8.23 -2.66 -0.08
N MET A 229 9.54 -2.42 -0.07
CA MET A 229 10.35 -2.99 1.00
C MET A 229 11.43 -2.00 1.45
N ARG A 230 11.90 -2.28 2.66
CA ARG A 230 13.02 -1.64 3.33
C ARG A 230 14.37 -2.22 2.85
N PRO A 231 15.50 -1.55 3.11
CA PRO A 231 16.65 -1.59 2.21
C PRO A 231 17.50 -2.86 2.37
N PHE A 232 17.97 -3.32 1.21
CA PHE A 232 19.17 -4.13 0.93
C PHE A 232 19.45 -5.41 1.76
N PRO A 233 19.73 -6.55 1.10
CA PRO A 233 19.77 -6.74 -0.35
C PRO A 233 18.38 -6.71 -0.98
N ARG A 234 18.30 -6.27 -2.24
CA ARG A 234 17.05 -6.38 -3.00
C ARG A 234 16.67 -7.85 -3.10
N THR A 235 15.41 -8.13 -2.85
CA THR A 235 14.90 -9.51 -2.87
C THR A 235 14.43 -9.86 -4.28
N LYS A 236 14.88 -11.00 -4.78
CA LYS A 236 14.51 -11.48 -6.11
C LYS A 236 13.22 -12.30 -6.05
N ILE A 237 12.37 -12.14 -7.06
CA ILE A 237 11.13 -12.92 -7.21
C ILE A 237 10.85 -13.15 -8.69
N GLN A 238 10.39 -14.36 -9.05
CA GLN A 238 10.07 -14.68 -10.43
C GLN A 238 8.83 -13.90 -10.88
N ALA A 239 8.94 -13.19 -12.01
CA ALA A 239 7.84 -12.43 -12.59
C ALA A 239 6.61 -13.32 -12.87
N THR A 240 6.85 -14.59 -13.22
CA THR A 240 5.80 -15.58 -13.48
C THR A 240 4.89 -15.82 -12.30
N GLU A 241 5.34 -15.63 -11.06
CA GLU A 241 4.50 -15.76 -9.87
C GLU A 241 3.40 -14.69 -9.84
N PHE A 242 3.69 -13.49 -10.34
CA PHE A 242 2.68 -12.44 -10.50
C PHE A 242 1.74 -12.72 -11.67
N VAL A 243 2.29 -13.16 -12.80
CA VAL A 243 1.52 -13.41 -14.03
C VAL A 243 0.46 -14.52 -13.84
N LYS A 244 0.73 -15.48 -12.93
CA LYS A 244 -0.22 -16.57 -12.57
C LYS A 244 -1.42 -16.09 -11.76
N LEU A 245 -1.40 -14.87 -11.21
CA LEU A 245 -2.53 -14.34 -10.43
C LEU A 245 -3.72 -14.08 -11.36
N GLY A 246 -4.89 -14.65 -11.03
CA GLY A 246 -6.10 -14.55 -11.87
C GLY A 246 -6.57 -13.11 -12.13
N TYR A 247 -6.15 -12.17 -11.29
CA TYR A 247 -6.45 -10.73 -11.41
C TYR A 247 -5.32 -9.91 -12.07
N TRP A 248 -4.17 -10.51 -12.44
CA TRP A 248 -3.00 -9.78 -12.93
C TRP A 248 -3.29 -8.85 -14.10
N LYS A 249 -4.05 -9.33 -15.09
CA LYS A 249 -4.43 -8.57 -16.29
C LYS A 249 -5.48 -7.47 -16.02
N GLN A 250 -6.07 -7.44 -14.82
CA GLN A 250 -7.07 -6.44 -14.41
C GLN A 250 -6.44 -5.26 -13.63
N ILE A 251 -5.21 -5.42 -13.16
CA ILE A 251 -4.47 -4.38 -12.46
C ILE A 251 -4.13 -3.26 -13.44
N GLU A 252 -4.34 -2.01 -13.02
CA GLU A 252 -4.03 -0.82 -13.81
C GLU A 252 -2.68 -0.19 -13.44
N ILE A 253 -2.28 -0.30 -12.17
CA ILE A 253 -1.05 0.30 -11.65
C ILE A 253 -0.27 -0.77 -10.90
N PHE A 254 0.98 -0.96 -11.31
CA PHE A 254 1.89 -1.90 -10.65
C PHE A 254 3.19 -1.20 -10.26
N ASN A 255 3.65 -1.44 -9.04
CA ASN A 255 4.96 -1.01 -8.57
C ASN A 255 5.61 -2.16 -7.82
N SER A 256 6.73 -2.68 -8.32
CA SER A 256 7.45 -3.79 -7.67
C SER A 256 8.25 -3.35 -6.44
N GLY A 257 8.37 -2.05 -6.18
CA GLY A 257 9.13 -1.51 -5.05
C GLY A 257 10.60 -1.87 -5.14
N SER A 258 11.11 -2.50 -4.09
CA SER A 258 12.48 -3.00 -4.02
C SER A 258 12.63 -4.48 -4.40
N PHE A 259 11.54 -5.16 -4.80
CA PHE A 259 11.62 -6.50 -5.35
C PHE A 259 12.16 -6.45 -6.77
N VAL A 260 13.23 -7.20 -7.02
CA VAL A 260 13.81 -7.38 -8.34
C VAL A 260 13.10 -8.56 -9.01
N LEU A 261 12.39 -8.27 -10.09
CA LEU A 261 11.72 -9.29 -10.87
C LEU A 261 12.74 -10.02 -11.75
N THR A 262 12.74 -11.34 -11.68
CA THR A 262 13.54 -12.22 -12.55
C THR A 262 12.66 -12.86 -13.62
N GLY A 263 13.23 -13.19 -14.78
CA GLY A 263 12.49 -13.86 -15.87
C GLY A 263 11.36 -13.02 -16.45
N VAL A 264 11.55 -11.70 -16.53
CA VAL A 264 10.55 -10.75 -17.05
C VAL A 264 10.47 -10.84 -18.57
N ASP A 265 9.26 -11.07 -19.11
CA ASP A 265 8.90 -10.62 -20.46
C ASP A 265 8.04 -9.35 -20.31
N PHE A 266 8.56 -8.20 -20.76
CA PHE A 266 7.84 -6.93 -20.63
C PHE A 266 6.49 -6.91 -21.36
N ARG A 267 6.25 -7.82 -22.32
CA ARG A 267 4.94 -7.99 -22.97
C ARG A 267 3.83 -8.30 -21.97
N ASP A 268 4.15 -8.99 -20.88
CA ASP A 268 3.19 -9.33 -19.83
C ASP A 268 2.79 -8.16 -18.94
N PHE A 269 3.45 -7.01 -19.08
CA PHE A 269 3.28 -5.80 -18.29
C PHE A 269 2.73 -4.63 -19.13
N LEU A 270 2.46 -4.84 -20.43
CA LEU A 270 1.98 -3.77 -21.33
C LEU A 270 0.52 -3.37 -21.11
N HIS A 271 -0.25 -4.13 -20.32
CA HIS A 271 -1.65 -3.79 -20.02
C HIS A 271 -1.78 -2.73 -18.92
N PHE A 272 -0.71 -2.45 -18.17
CA PHE A 272 -0.74 -1.43 -17.13
C PHE A 272 -0.89 -0.01 -17.70
N LYS A 273 -1.66 0.84 -17.02
CA LYS A 273 -1.65 2.29 -17.27
C LYS A 273 -0.32 2.88 -16.81
N ASN A 274 0.11 2.46 -15.61
CA ASN A 274 1.36 2.89 -14.99
C ASN A 274 2.10 1.69 -14.40
N ALA A 275 3.37 1.50 -14.74
CA ALA A 275 4.19 0.45 -14.16
C ALA A 275 5.54 0.98 -13.68
N ILE A 276 5.99 0.50 -12.53
CA ILE A 276 7.38 0.61 -12.05
C ILE A 276 7.86 -0.81 -11.79
N VAL A 277 8.85 -1.23 -12.58
CA VAL A 277 9.38 -2.60 -12.53
C VAL A 277 10.87 -2.53 -12.26
N ALA A 278 11.31 -3.13 -11.16
CA ALA A 278 12.72 -3.33 -10.89
C ALA A 278 13.18 -4.69 -11.44
N VAL A 279 14.29 -4.69 -12.17
CA VAL A 279 14.93 -5.87 -12.78
C VAL A 279 16.44 -5.84 -12.51
N GLU A 280 17.12 -6.96 -12.70
CA GLU A 280 18.57 -7.03 -12.60
C GLU A 280 19.21 -6.48 -13.88
N ASP A 281 18.85 -7.08 -15.00
CA ASP A 281 19.39 -6.73 -16.31
C ASP A 281 18.30 -6.15 -17.21
N VAL A 282 18.68 -5.13 -17.98
CA VAL A 282 17.91 -4.65 -19.13
C VAL A 282 18.80 -4.65 -20.36
N ASN A 283 18.21 -4.88 -21.52
CA ASN A 283 18.92 -4.78 -22.79
C ASN A 283 18.16 -3.91 -23.79
N CYS A 284 18.79 -3.70 -24.94
CA CYS A 284 18.29 -2.91 -26.04
C CYS A 284 17.01 -3.47 -26.69
N GLU A 285 16.83 -4.79 -26.71
CA GLU A 285 15.60 -5.43 -27.22
C GLU A 285 14.41 -5.13 -26.30
N ASP A 286 14.60 -5.13 -24.98
CA ASP A 286 13.57 -4.74 -24.02
C ASP A 286 13.07 -3.31 -24.27
N VAL A 287 14.02 -2.39 -24.50
CA VAL A 287 13.72 -0.98 -24.83
C VAL A 287 12.94 -0.88 -26.14
N LYS A 288 13.31 -1.68 -27.15
CA LYS A 288 12.63 -1.70 -28.44
C LYS A 288 11.20 -2.23 -28.31
N VAL A 289 10.99 -3.33 -27.60
CA VAL A 289 9.65 -3.90 -27.33
C VAL A 289 8.74 -2.87 -26.67
N LEU A 290 9.23 -2.20 -25.62
CA LEU A 290 8.45 -1.16 -24.94
C LEU A 290 8.19 0.05 -25.83
N LYS A 291 9.20 0.55 -26.54
CA LYS A 291 9.03 1.65 -27.51
C LYS A 291 7.94 1.32 -28.53
N GLU A 292 8.00 0.16 -29.17
CA GLU A 292 7.01 -0.25 -30.16
C GLU A 292 5.61 -0.39 -29.57
N ALA A 293 5.50 -0.92 -28.34
CA ALA A 293 4.22 -1.04 -27.66
C ALA A 293 3.57 0.34 -27.39
N PHE A 294 4.35 1.30 -26.91
CA PHE A 294 3.88 2.67 -26.67
C PHE A 294 3.50 3.41 -27.96
N LEU A 295 4.20 3.14 -29.07
CA LEU A 295 3.86 3.75 -30.35
C LEU A 295 2.58 3.15 -30.96
N ARG A 296 2.20 1.92 -30.59
CA ARG A 296 0.98 1.26 -31.09
C ARG A 296 -0.25 1.47 -30.20
N SER A 297 -0.07 1.81 -28.92
CA SER A 297 -1.14 1.87 -27.94
C SER A 297 -1.04 3.11 -27.06
N THR A 298 -2.15 3.84 -26.92
CA THR A 298 -2.26 4.97 -26.00
C THR A 298 -2.71 4.57 -24.59
N ASN A 299 -2.88 3.27 -24.31
CA ASN A 299 -3.36 2.79 -23.00
C ASN A 299 -2.30 2.93 -21.91
N VAL A 300 -1.02 2.72 -22.26
CA VAL A 300 0.10 2.87 -21.33
C VAL A 300 0.49 4.33 -21.26
N LYS A 301 0.40 4.91 -20.06
CA LYS A 301 0.78 6.31 -19.83
C LYS A 301 2.22 6.43 -19.37
N GLN A 302 2.67 5.50 -18.53
CA GLN A 302 4.00 5.53 -17.97
C GLN A 302 4.53 4.12 -17.66
N PHE A 303 5.79 3.88 -18.01
CA PHE A 303 6.50 2.65 -17.66
C PHE A 303 7.93 3.00 -17.24
N ASN A 304 8.29 2.68 -16.00
CA ASN A 304 9.63 2.93 -15.47
C ASN A 304 10.29 1.58 -15.18
N ILE A 305 11.48 1.36 -15.76
CA ILE A 305 12.33 0.22 -15.45
C ILE A 305 13.44 0.73 -14.54
N VAL A 306 13.51 0.19 -13.33
CA VAL A 306 14.68 0.32 -12.45
C VAL A 306 15.56 -0.90 -12.72
N TYR A 307 16.81 -0.73 -13.07
CA TYR A 307 17.71 -1.85 -13.38
C TYR A 307 18.99 -1.80 -12.55
N GLU A 308 19.83 -2.83 -12.64
CA GLU A 308 21.19 -2.83 -12.07
C GLU A 308 22.21 -2.74 -13.21
N ASN A 309 22.07 -3.62 -14.21
CA ASN A 309 22.95 -3.65 -15.36
C ASN A 309 22.18 -3.34 -16.65
N PHE A 310 22.85 -2.67 -17.59
CA PHE A 310 22.36 -2.51 -18.95
C PHE A 310 23.39 -3.15 -19.89
N ALA A 311 23.08 -4.36 -20.36
CA ALA A 311 24.04 -5.25 -21.02
C ALA A 311 24.68 -4.65 -22.29
N ASP A 312 23.90 -3.95 -23.11
CA ASP A 312 24.31 -3.45 -24.42
C ASP A 312 23.96 -1.97 -24.64
N VAL A 313 24.04 -1.17 -23.57
CA VAL A 313 23.69 0.28 -23.57
C VAL A 313 24.39 1.09 -24.67
N LEU A 314 25.58 0.68 -25.11
CA LEU A 314 26.31 1.34 -26.19
C LEU A 314 25.55 1.31 -27.52
N LYS A 315 24.73 0.27 -27.75
CA LYS A 315 23.89 0.09 -28.93
C LYS A 315 22.56 0.84 -28.85
N LEU A 316 22.25 1.49 -27.71
CA LEU A 316 20.97 2.18 -27.51
C LEU A 316 20.73 3.27 -28.56
N SER A 317 21.79 3.94 -29.01
CA SER A 317 21.72 4.98 -30.05
C SER A 317 21.34 4.43 -31.43
N GLU A 318 21.63 3.15 -31.71
CA GLU A 318 21.23 2.48 -32.95
C GLU A 318 19.71 2.24 -33.00
N ILE A 319 19.07 2.07 -31.84
CA ILE A 319 17.64 1.72 -31.71
C ILE A 319 16.76 2.95 -31.51
N LEU A 320 17.23 3.90 -30.71
CA LEU A 320 16.49 5.12 -30.41
C LEU A 320 16.88 6.29 -31.32
N GLY A 321 17.99 6.18 -32.06
CA GLY A 321 18.57 7.29 -32.79
C GLY A 321 19.32 8.26 -31.88
N LYS A 322 19.67 9.43 -32.43
CA LYS A 322 20.35 10.48 -31.66
C LYS A 322 19.38 11.10 -30.63
N PRO A 323 19.79 11.26 -29.37
CA PRO A 323 18.95 11.90 -28.36
C PRO A 323 18.75 13.39 -28.66
N VAL A 324 17.60 13.93 -28.29
CA VAL A 324 17.27 15.37 -28.41
C VAL A 324 18.11 16.19 -27.42
N THR A 325 18.30 15.64 -26.22
CA THR A 325 19.20 16.14 -25.17
C THR A 325 19.80 14.94 -24.44
N THR A 326 20.93 15.09 -23.74
CA THR A 326 21.63 13.99 -23.04
C THR A 326 20.68 13.02 -22.34
N GLY A 327 20.62 11.78 -22.82
CA GLY A 327 19.81 10.70 -22.26
C GLY A 327 18.29 10.82 -22.47
N ARG A 328 17.81 11.64 -23.43
CA ARG A 328 16.37 11.81 -23.70
C ARG A 328 16.06 11.74 -25.20
N TRP A 329 15.03 10.97 -25.53
CA TRP A 329 14.49 10.78 -26.87
C TRP A 329 13.00 11.12 -26.88
N LEU A 330 12.53 11.62 -28.02
CA LEU A 330 11.14 11.99 -28.23
C LEU A 330 10.67 11.41 -29.57
N PHE A 331 9.53 10.72 -29.56
CA PHE A 331 8.93 10.10 -30.74
C PHE A 331 7.47 10.56 -30.86
N LEU A 332 7.03 10.87 -32.06
CA LEU A 332 5.62 11.14 -32.31
C LEU A 332 4.84 9.82 -32.35
N ILE A 333 3.71 9.76 -31.64
CA ILE A 333 2.82 8.60 -31.72
C ILE A 333 1.99 8.73 -33.00
N PRO A 334 1.97 7.73 -33.90
CA PRO A 334 1.16 7.77 -35.11
C PRO A 334 -0.31 8.07 -34.81
N GLU A 335 -0.93 8.88 -35.67
CA GLU A 335 -2.37 9.20 -35.60
C GLU A 335 -2.81 9.85 -34.27
N SER A 336 -1.86 10.37 -33.49
CA SER A 336 -2.10 11.00 -32.20
C SER A 336 -1.41 12.36 -32.11
N ARG A 337 -1.92 13.22 -31.22
CA ARG A 337 -1.23 14.46 -30.83
C ARG A 337 -0.21 14.24 -29.72
N LEU A 338 -0.15 13.03 -29.19
CA LEU A 338 0.73 12.65 -28.09
C LEU A 338 2.11 12.25 -28.61
N SER A 339 3.08 12.33 -27.71
CA SER A 339 4.46 11.93 -27.98
C SER A 339 4.93 10.93 -26.93
N LEU A 340 5.77 9.98 -27.35
CA LEU A 340 6.49 9.10 -26.46
C LEU A 340 7.83 9.75 -26.11
N LYS A 341 8.01 10.06 -24.82
CA LYS A 341 9.29 10.44 -24.25
C LYS A 341 9.97 9.21 -23.63
N ILE A 342 11.19 8.94 -24.06
CA ILE A 342 12.07 7.95 -23.41
C ILE A 342 13.21 8.70 -22.74
N SER A 343 13.49 8.44 -21.48
CA SER A 343 14.60 9.06 -20.76
C SER A 343 15.35 8.08 -19.87
N MET A 344 16.67 8.13 -19.98
CA MET A 344 17.64 7.44 -19.14
C MET A 344 18.37 8.50 -18.33
N ASN A 345 18.38 8.41 -16.99
CA ASN A 345 19.01 9.40 -16.11
C ASN A 345 20.49 9.03 -15.84
N PRO A 346 21.49 9.70 -16.43
CA PRO A 346 22.90 9.45 -16.11
C PRO A 346 23.32 10.23 -14.84
N PRO A 347 24.39 9.83 -14.12
CA PRO A 347 25.08 8.53 -14.10
C PRO A 347 24.73 7.68 -12.86
N ASN A 348 23.93 8.18 -11.92
CA ASN A 348 23.72 7.55 -10.60
C ASN A 348 22.33 6.90 -10.43
N HIS A 349 21.45 6.99 -11.44
CA HIS A 349 20.10 6.45 -11.36
C HIS A 349 19.88 5.45 -12.51
N HIS A 350 20.06 4.17 -12.22
CA HIS A 350 19.77 3.05 -13.13
C HIS A 350 18.25 2.96 -13.38
N CYS A 351 17.73 3.87 -14.21
CA CYS A 351 16.31 4.00 -14.49
C CYS A 351 16.06 4.43 -15.93
N LEU A 352 15.22 3.67 -16.64
CA LEU A 352 14.66 3.98 -17.95
C LEU A 352 13.18 4.33 -17.78
N ASN A 353 12.77 5.48 -18.29
CA ASN A 353 11.39 5.96 -18.17
C ASN A 353 10.79 6.13 -19.56
N PHE A 354 9.61 5.56 -19.77
CA PHE A 354 8.77 5.70 -20.95
C PHE A 354 7.52 6.45 -20.52
N VAL A 355 7.24 7.61 -21.12
CA VAL A 355 6.11 8.45 -20.76
C VAL A 355 5.42 8.95 -22.00
N THR A 356 4.10 8.77 -22.06
CA THR A 356 3.25 9.42 -23.06
C THR A 356 2.97 10.85 -22.60
N CYS A 357 3.37 11.84 -23.39
CA CYS A 357 3.26 13.28 -23.11
C CYS A 357 2.32 13.98 -24.09
#